data_AF-A0A8S8YD29-F1
#
_entry.id   AF-A0A8S8YD29-F1
#
_cell.length_a   1.000
_cell.length_b   1.000
_cell.length_c   1.000
_cell.angle_alpha   90.00
_cell.angle_beta   90.00
_cell.angle_gamma   90.00
#
_symmetry.space_group_name_H-M   'P 1'
#
loop_
_entity.id
_entity.type
_entity.pdbx_description
1 polymer ?
#
loop_
_entity_poly.entity_id
_entity_poly.type
_entity_poly.pdbx_seq_one_letter_code
_entity_poly.pdbx_strand_id
1 'polypeptide(L)'
;MFGMVRKTKDGEFQRGRLYGYIESNPGIHLSALTRLSDLVITKQHIILITGKGRRIWSRRDGRLLIFFADSVAMDHPSRVLF
;
A
#
# COMPACT_ATOMS: atom_id res chain seq x y z
N MET A 1 -9.53 -6.19 20.88
CA MET A 1 -8.10 -6.05 21.21
C MET A 1 -7.40 -5.46 19.98
N PHE A 2 -7.23 -4.13 19.93
CA PHE A 2 -6.47 -3.50 18.85
C PHE A 2 -4.99 -3.65 19.19
N GLY A 3 -4.33 -4.64 18.56
CA GLY A 3 -2.93 -4.93 18.81
C GLY A 3 -2.07 -3.69 18.53
N MET A 4 -1.45 -3.14 19.58
CA MET A 4 -0.41 -2.14 19.42
C MET A 4 0.75 -2.79 18.65
N VAL A 5 0.85 -2.50 17.35
CA VAL A 5 2.01 -2.89 16.55
C VAL A 5 3.21 -2.10 17.09
N ARG A 6 3.99 -2.76 17.95
CA ARG A 6 5.24 -2.24 18.52
C ARG A 6 6.16 -1.85 17.35
N LYS A 7 6.70 -0.63 17.37
CA LYS A 7 7.68 -0.18 16.37
C LYS A 7 8.96 -1.00 16.55
N THR A 8 9.11 -2.09 15.81
CA THR A 8 10.35 -2.85 15.68
C THR A 8 11.12 -2.38 14.44
N LYS A 9 12.45 -2.56 14.41
CA LYS A 9 13.26 -2.29 13.21
C LYS A 9 12.74 -3.07 12.01
N ASP A 10 12.34 -4.32 12.23
CA ASP A 10 11.74 -5.17 11.20
C ASP A 10 10.41 -4.62 10.68
N GLY A 11 9.59 -4.03 11.56
CA GLY A 11 8.32 -3.41 11.19
C GLY A 11 8.49 -2.13 10.37
N GLU A 12 9.47 -1.28 10.69
CA GLU A 12 9.81 -0.12 9.84
C GLU A 12 10.38 -0.56 8.48
N PHE A 13 11.20 -1.62 8.47
CA PHE A 13 11.76 -2.17 7.25
C PHE A 13 10.68 -2.77 6.33
N GLN A 14 9.74 -3.52 6.88
CA GLN A 14 8.59 -4.04 6.14
C GLN A 14 7.70 -2.91 5.60
N ARG A 15 7.48 -1.84 6.38
CA ARG A 15 6.77 -0.64 5.92
C ARG A 15 7.46 0.02 4.74
N GLY A 16 8.79 0.19 4.81
CA GLY A 16 9.58 0.77 3.73
C GLY A 16 9.51 -0.06 2.46
N ARG A 17 9.65 -1.39 2.55
CA ARG A 17 9.50 -2.30 1.41
C ARG A 17 8.11 -2.20 0.78
N LEU A 18 7.06 -2.22 1.58
CA LEU A 18 5.68 -2.15 1.11
C LEU A 18 5.38 -0.84 0.38
N TYR A 19 5.85 0.29 0.93
CA TYR A 19 5.77 1.57 0.23
C TYR A 19 6.52 1.54 -1.11
N GLY A 20 7.75 1.01 -1.13
CA GLY A 20 8.56 0.91 -2.35
C GLY A 20 7.91 0.08 -3.47
N TYR A 21 7.24 -1.03 -3.12
CA TYR A 21 6.47 -1.80 -4.11
C TYR A 21 5.33 -0.99 -4.73
N ILE A 22 4.59 -0.22 -3.93
CA ILE A 22 3.47 0.60 -4.39
C ILE A 22 3.96 1.80 -5.21
N GLU A 23 5.03 2.46 -4.76
CA GLU A 23 5.65 3.59 -5.48
C GLU A 23 6.18 3.16 -6.85
N SER A 24 6.80 1.97 -6.94
CA SER A 24 7.32 1.43 -8.20
C SER A 24 6.23 0.88 -9.11
N ASN A 25 5.03 0.60 -8.59
CA ASN A 25 3.91 0.01 -9.32
C ASN A 25 2.59 0.75 -9.01
N PRO A 26 2.40 2.00 -9.48
CA PRO A 26 1.17 2.74 -9.28
C PRO A 26 -0.06 1.97 -9.75
N GLY A 27 -1.08 1.84 -8.89
CA GLY A 27 -2.31 1.13 -9.21
C GLY A 27 -2.24 -0.37 -8.97
N ILE A 28 -1.20 -0.87 -8.30
CA ILE A 28 -1.08 -2.30 -7.98
C ILE A 28 -2.26 -2.82 -7.17
N HIS A 29 -2.78 -3.98 -7.57
CA HIS A 29 -3.86 -4.68 -6.87
C HIS A 29 -3.36 -5.35 -5.58
N LEU A 30 -4.25 -5.47 -4.57
CA LEU A 30 -3.93 -6.16 -3.31
C LEU A 30 -3.32 -7.56 -3.52
N SER A 31 -3.88 -8.36 -4.43
CA SER A 31 -3.40 -9.72 -4.71
C SER A 31 -2.00 -9.76 -5.32
N ALA A 32 -1.68 -8.82 -6.21
CA ALA A 32 -0.35 -8.69 -6.80
C ALA A 32 0.66 -8.21 -5.75
N LEU A 33 0.27 -7.27 -4.89
CA LEU A 33 1.10 -6.77 -3.81
C LEU A 33 1.48 -7.84 -2.79
N THR A 34 0.51 -8.68 -2.38
CA THR A 34 0.76 -9.86 -1.52
C THR A 34 1.76 -10.82 -2.15
N ARG A 35 1.64 -11.09 -3.46
CA ARG A 35 2.56 -11.97 -4.19
C ARG A 35 3.97 -11.40 -4.32
N LEU A 36 4.10 -10.11 -4.62
CA LEU A 36 5.42 -9.47 -4.83
C LEU A 36 6.19 -9.24 -3.53
N SER A 37 5.48 -9.07 -2.43
CA SER A 37 6.08 -8.73 -1.13
C SER A 37 6.40 -9.95 -0.26
N ASP A 38 5.90 -11.14 -0.62
CA ASP A 38 5.88 -12.34 0.24
C ASP A 38 5.22 -12.11 1.61
N LEU A 39 4.37 -11.11 1.73
CA LEU A 39 3.68 -10.75 2.97
C LEU A 39 2.18 -11.05 2.89
N VAL A 40 1.61 -11.58 3.97
CA VAL A 40 0.15 -11.66 4.13
C VAL A 40 -0.39 -10.29 4.53
N ILE A 41 -0.81 -9.52 3.53
CA ILE A 41 -1.27 -8.13 3.73
C ILE A 41 -2.79 -8.03 3.53
N THR A 42 -3.47 -7.34 4.45
CA THR A 42 -4.89 -6.98 4.33
C THR A 42 -5.05 -5.48 4.13
N LYS A 43 -6.22 -5.04 3.63
CA LYS A 43 -6.55 -3.62 3.49
C LYS A 43 -6.36 -2.86 4.81
N GLN A 44 -6.83 -3.44 5.92
CA GLN A 44 -6.72 -2.86 7.26
C GLN A 44 -5.25 -2.67 7.66
N HIS A 45 -4.41 -3.65 7.32
CA HIS A 45 -2.97 -3.59 7.59
C HIS A 45 -2.31 -2.41 6.85
N ILE A 46 -2.67 -2.19 5.58
CA ILE A 46 -2.12 -1.08 4.76
C ILE A 46 -2.55 0.29 5.31
N ILE A 47 -3.79 0.43 5.78
CA ILE A 47 -4.26 1.71 6.36
C ILE A 47 -3.49 2.04 7.64
N LEU A 48 -3.25 1.05 8.50
CA LEU A 48 -2.56 1.25 9.79
C LEU A 48 -1.09 1.68 9.63
N ILE A 49 -0.37 1.11 8.65
CA ILE A 49 1.03 1.47 8.40
C ILE A 49 1.20 2.86 7.80
N THR A 50 0.18 3.33 7.07
CA THR A 50 0.22 4.57 6.28
C THR A 50 0.10 5.82 7.17
N GLY A 51 -0.53 5.71 8.34
CA GLY A 51 -0.73 6.83 9.27
C GLY A 51 0.54 7.44 9.92
N LYS A 52 1.75 6.98 9.57
CA LYS A 52 3.02 7.37 10.24
C LYS A 52 4.00 8.18 9.37
N GLY A 53 3.53 8.83 8.30
CA GLY A 53 4.31 9.84 7.55
C GLY A 53 4.60 9.55 6.08
N ARG A 54 4.12 8.43 5.51
CA ARG A 54 4.09 8.16 4.06
C ARG A 54 2.66 7.83 3.69
N ARG A 55 2.05 8.58 2.76
CA ARG A 55 0.60 8.57 2.56
C ARG A 55 0.20 7.77 1.32
N ILE A 56 0.00 6.47 1.49
CA ILE A 56 -0.66 5.61 0.50
C ILE A 56 -2.15 5.95 0.44
N TRP A 57 -2.70 6.05 -0.77
CA TRP A 57 -4.13 6.10 -0.99
C TRP A 57 -4.60 4.88 -1.80
N SER A 58 -5.89 4.57 -1.71
CA SER A 58 -6.47 3.42 -2.38
C SER A 58 -7.79 3.80 -3.02
N ARG A 59 -8.10 3.13 -4.13
CA ARG A 59 -9.36 3.28 -4.87
C ARG A 59 -9.90 1.90 -5.22
N ARG A 60 -11.24 1.79 -5.32
CA ARG A 60 -11.86 0.64 -5.97
C ARG A 60 -11.90 0.85 -7.47
N ASP A 61 -11.43 -0.14 -8.21
CA ASP A 61 -11.60 -0.26 -9.65
C ASP A 61 -12.39 -1.54 -9.94
N GLY A 62 -13.69 -1.40 -10.19
CA GLY A 62 -14.65 -2.50 -10.18
C GLY A 62 -14.60 -3.30 -8.88
N ARG A 63 -14.22 -4.59 -8.97
CA ARG A 63 -14.08 -5.49 -7.81
C ARG A 63 -12.70 -5.42 -7.15
N LEU A 64 -11.74 -4.73 -7.77
CA LEU A 64 -10.35 -4.72 -7.34
C LEU A 64 -10.07 -3.50 -6.46
N LEU A 65 -9.24 -3.71 -5.44
CA LEU A 65 -8.69 -2.62 -4.63
C LEU A 65 -7.27 -2.35 -5.09
N ILE A 66 -7.04 -1.13 -5.56
CA ILE A 66 -5.75 -0.66 -6.08
C ILE A 66 -5.14 0.38 -5.16
N PHE A 67 -3.82 0.41 -5.10
CA PHE A 67 -3.04 1.26 -4.20
C PHE A 67 -2.09 2.16 -4.98
N PHE A 68 -1.87 3.36 -4.44
CA PHE A 68 -1.00 4.38 -4.99
C PHE A 68 -0.23 5.05 -3.85
N ALA A 69 1.03 5.41 -4.10
CA ALA A 69 1.80 6.26 -3.20
C ALA A 69 1.34 7.72 -3.31
N ASP A 70 1.71 8.54 -2.34
CA ASP A 70 1.48 10.00 -2.34
C ASP A 70 2.25 10.74 -3.43
N SER A 71 3.27 10.11 -4.01
CA SER A 71 3.91 10.58 -5.24
C SER A 71 2.96 10.62 -6.45
N VAL A 72 1.81 9.94 -6.39
CA VAL A 72 0.76 9.98 -7.43
C VAL A 72 -0.41 10.83 -6.95
N ALA A 73 -0.76 11.86 -7.73
CA ALA A 73 -1.86 12.75 -7.40
C ALA A 73 -3.22 12.03 -7.45
N MET A 74 -4.05 12.27 -6.43
CA MET A 74 -5.36 11.62 -6.27
C MET A 74 -6.40 12.08 -7.31
N ASP A 75 -6.16 13.24 -7.94
CA ASP A 75 -7.03 13.90 -8.92
C ASP A 75 -6.75 13.50 -10.39
N HIS A 76 -5.77 12.62 -10.63
CA HIS A 76 -5.42 12.11 -11.97
C HIS A 76 -5.60 10.58 -12.08
N PRO A 77 -6.84 10.06 -12.12
CA PRO A 77 -7.09 8.63 -11.94
C PRO A 77 -7.12 7.83 -13.26
N SER A 78 -6.75 8.42 -14.40
CA SER A 78 -7.21 7.91 -15.71
C SER A 78 -6.14 7.70 -16.80
N ARG A 79 -4.83 7.73 -16.48
CA ARG A 79 -3.78 7.39 -17.47
C ARG A 79 -2.62 6.62 -16.85
N VAL A 80 -2.88 5.43 -16.34
CA VAL A 80 -1.86 4.38 -16.34
C VAL A 80 -2.32 3.40 -17.44
N LEU A 81 -1.83 3.65 -18.66
CA LEU A 81 -2.03 2.76 -19.79
C LEU A 81 -1.22 1.50 -19.50
N PHE A 82 -1.90 0.35 -19.49
CA PHE A 82 -1.28 -0.97 -19.53
C PHE A 82 -0.60 -1.20 -20.87
#